data_AF-A0A1M6LFE5-F1
#
_entry.id   AF-A0A1M6LFE5-F1
#
_cell.length_a   1.000
_cell.length_b   1.000
_cell.length_c   1.000
_cell.angle_alpha   90.00
_cell.angle_beta   90.00
_cell.angle_gamma   90.00
#
_symmetry.space_group_name_H-M   'P 1'
#
loop_
_entity.id
_entity.type
_entity.pdbx_description
1 polymer ?
#
loop_
_entity_poly.entity_id
_entity_poly.type
_entity_poly.pdbx_seq_one_letter_code
_entity_poly.pdbx_strand_id
1 'polypeptide(L)'
;MIHLYAASEKLTKEGKDICVRLTLPAEENEIWIALQKAEMESLDDCEISDVECDVEEAQTFLYSLELSKANIFELNVFAGLLSALPEDELRLYCEKLKEKSPQNLKEAIYGI
;
A
#
# COMPACT_ATOMS: atom_id res chain seq x y z
N MET A 1 -7.14 6.10 -6.04
CA MET A 1 -7.18 5.67 -4.63
C MET A 1 -6.62 4.25 -4.57
N ILE A 2 -5.92 3.86 -3.49
CA ILE A 2 -5.26 2.55 -3.40
C ILE A 2 -6.17 1.58 -2.65
N HIS A 3 -6.48 0.43 -3.22
CA HIS A 3 -7.15 -0.67 -2.55
C HIS A 3 -6.14 -1.78 -2.30
N LEU A 4 -6.13 -2.36 -1.11
CA LEU A 4 -5.23 -3.46 -0.79
C LEU A 4 -5.97 -4.60 -0.12
N TYR A 5 -5.44 -5.79 -0.33
CA TYR A 5 -5.81 -7.01 0.35
C TYR A 5 -4.66 -7.39 1.28
N ALA A 6 -4.96 -7.45 2.58
CA ALA A 6 -4.00 -7.89 3.59
C ALA A 6 -4.55 -9.12 4.31
N ALA A 7 -3.67 -10.08 4.61
CA ALA A 7 -3.99 -11.30 5.32
C ALA A 7 -2.97 -11.56 6.43
N SER A 8 -3.40 -12.23 7.50
CA SER A 8 -2.49 -12.57 8.60
C SER A 8 -1.60 -13.73 8.16
N GLU A 9 -0.27 -13.54 8.19
CA GLU A 9 0.69 -14.57 7.77
C GLU A 9 0.48 -15.89 8.54
N LYS A 10 0.20 -15.78 9.84
CA LYS A 10 -0.08 -16.91 10.73
C LYS A 10 -1.32 -17.68 10.29
N LEU A 11 -2.41 -16.99 9.99
CA LEU A 11 -3.68 -17.60 9.62
C LEU A 11 -3.66 -18.17 8.20
N THR A 12 -2.96 -17.51 7.28
CA THR A 12 -2.69 -18.03 5.94
C THR A 12 -1.95 -19.37 6.02
N LYS A 13 -0.94 -19.50 6.91
CA LYS A 13 -0.23 -20.77 7.17
C LYS A 13 -1.11 -21.84 7.81
N GLU A 14 -2.11 -21.45 8.60
CA GLU A 14 -3.11 -22.35 9.19
C GLU A 14 -4.23 -22.75 8.20
N GLY A 15 -4.21 -22.25 6.96
CA GLY A 15 -5.26 -22.50 5.95
C GLY A 15 -6.57 -21.77 6.22
N LYS A 16 -6.54 -20.73 7.07
CA LYS A 16 -7.67 -19.85 7.36
C LYS A 16 -7.56 -18.59 6.51
N ASP A 17 -8.51 -18.41 5.60
CA ASP A 17 -8.52 -17.29 4.65
C ASP A 17 -9.19 -16.06 5.28
N ILE A 18 -8.55 -15.47 6.29
CA ILE A 18 -9.00 -14.23 6.92
C ILE A 18 -8.27 -13.08 6.24
N CYS A 19 -8.91 -12.51 5.22
CA CYS A 19 -8.43 -11.34 4.50
C CYS A 19 -9.20 -10.07 4.91
N VAL A 20 -8.50 -8.94 4.94
CA VAL A 20 -9.12 -7.61 5.07
C VAL A 20 -8.83 -6.80 3.83
N ARG A 21 -9.90 -6.15 3.34
CA ARG A 21 -9.81 -5.18 2.27
C ARG A 21 -9.75 -3.79 2.88
N LEU A 22 -8.71 -3.05 2.54
CA LEU A 22 -8.50 -1.68 2.97
C LEU A 22 -8.45 -0.75 1.77
N THR A 23 -8.89 0.49 1.98
CA THR A 23 -8.80 1.56 0.99
C THR A 23 -7.97 2.67 1.60
N LEU A 24 -6.91 3.09 0.90
CA LEU A 24 -5.96 4.11 1.33
C LEU A 24 -6.05 5.35 0.43
N PRO A 25 -5.83 6.56 0.97
CA PRO A 25 -5.42 6.81 2.36
C PRO A 25 -6.56 6.61 3.37
N ALA A 26 -6.25 6.04 4.53
CA ALA A 26 -7.16 5.83 5.65
C ALA A 26 -6.57 6.42 6.94
N GLU A 27 -7.43 6.69 7.93
CA GLU A 27 -6.95 7.08 9.25
C GLU A 27 -6.21 5.90 9.92
N GLU A 28 -5.18 6.19 10.70
CA GLU A 28 -4.39 5.16 11.38
C GLU A 28 -5.27 4.24 12.24
N ASN A 29 -6.28 4.81 12.91
CA ASN A 29 -7.20 4.02 13.74
C ASN A 29 -8.07 3.08 12.90
N GLU A 30 -8.46 3.46 11.68
CA GLU A 30 -9.21 2.59 10.76
C GLU A 30 -8.35 1.43 10.27
N ILE A 31 -7.07 1.68 9.99
CA ILE A 31 -6.10 0.64 9.63
C ILE A 31 -5.99 -0.35 10.80
N TRP A 32 -5.75 0.12 12.03
CA TRP A 32 -5.65 -0.75 13.19
C TRP A 32 -6.92 -1.57 13.44
N ILE A 33 -8.11 -0.96 13.32
CA ILE A 33 -9.39 -1.67 13.47
C ILE A 33 -9.53 -2.77 12.41
N ALA A 34 -9.12 -2.53 11.18
CA ALA A 34 -9.15 -3.54 10.12
C ALA A 34 -8.16 -4.68 10.41
N LEU A 35 -6.92 -4.37 10.78
CA LEU A 35 -5.91 -5.37 11.12
C LEU A 35 -6.36 -6.26 12.30
N GLN A 36 -6.98 -5.66 13.33
CA GLN A 36 -7.54 -6.41 14.46
C GLN A 36 -8.66 -7.38 14.06
N LYS A 37 -9.51 -7.00 13.09
CA LYS A 37 -10.55 -7.90 12.55
C LYS A 37 -9.95 -9.11 11.82
N ALA A 38 -8.71 -8.98 11.33
CA ALA A 38 -7.97 -10.06 10.72
C ALA A 38 -7.18 -10.92 11.73
N GLU A 39 -7.41 -10.74 13.04
CA GLU A 39 -6.63 -11.36 14.12
C GLU A 39 -5.12 -11.08 14.02
N MET A 40 -4.72 -9.97 13.40
CA MET A 40 -3.32 -9.54 13.36
C MET A 40 -2.96 -8.87 14.69
N GLU A 41 -2.00 -9.46 15.40
CA GLU A 41 -1.51 -8.94 16.68
C GLU A 41 -0.40 -7.90 16.48
N SER A 42 0.29 -7.94 15.34
CA SER A 42 1.34 -7.01 14.97
C SER A 42 1.34 -6.68 13.47
N LEU A 43 2.04 -5.60 13.09
CA LEU A 43 2.26 -5.25 11.68
C LEU A 43 3.19 -6.24 10.98
N ASP A 44 4.04 -6.93 11.73
CA ASP A 44 4.93 -7.96 11.20
C ASP A 44 4.15 -9.21 10.77
N ASP A 45 2.93 -9.40 11.30
CA ASP A 45 2.01 -10.47 10.91
C ASP A 45 1.16 -10.11 9.69
N CYS A 46 1.29 -8.88 9.15
CA CYS A 46 0.48 -8.39 8.03
C CYS A 46 1.18 -8.67 6.69
N GLU A 47 0.60 -9.56 5.90
CA GLU A 47 1.07 -9.84 4.54
C GLU A 47 0.11 -9.21 3.53
N ILE A 48 0.62 -8.31 2.69
CA ILE A 48 -0.16 -7.69 1.61
C ILE A 48 -0.10 -8.61 0.41
N SER A 49 -1.24 -9.20 0.06
CA SER A 49 -1.37 -10.18 -1.01
C SER A 49 -1.63 -9.53 -2.36
N ASP A 50 -2.34 -8.41 -2.39
CA ASP A 50 -2.65 -7.70 -3.63
C ASP A 50 -2.89 -6.20 -3.39
N VAL A 51 -2.67 -5.40 -4.43
CA VAL A 51 -2.86 -3.96 -4.44
C VAL A 51 -3.36 -3.46 -5.79
N GLU A 52 -4.38 -2.61 -5.75
CA GLU A 52 -4.95 -1.90 -6.88
C GLU A 52 -4.88 -0.39 -6.64
N CYS A 53 -4.65 0.39 -7.69
CA CYS A 53 -4.49 1.82 -7.66
C CYS A 53 -5.07 2.40 -8.94
N ASP A 54 -5.93 3.41 -8.80
CA ASP A 54 -6.56 4.07 -9.95
C ASP A 54 -5.57 4.85 -10.83
N VAL A 55 -4.34 5.10 -10.36
CA VAL A 55 -3.30 5.81 -11.10
C VAL A 55 -2.37 4.77 -11.73
N GLU A 56 -2.39 4.66 -13.06
CA GLU A 56 -1.69 3.60 -13.81
C GLU A 56 -0.18 3.55 -13.53
N GLU A 57 0.48 4.71 -13.42
CA GLU A 57 1.90 4.79 -13.08
C GLU A 57 2.21 4.28 -11.69
N ALA A 58 1.38 4.66 -10.71
CA ALA A 58 1.50 4.19 -9.35
C ALA A 58 1.20 2.69 -9.27
N GLN A 59 0.20 2.19 -10.01
CA GLN A 59 -0.10 0.76 -10.10
C GLN A 59 1.11 -0.03 -10.62
N THR A 60 1.73 0.45 -11.69
CA THR A 60 2.90 -0.20 -12.30
C THR A 60 4.06 -0.27 -11.31
N PHE A 61 4.30 0.83 -10.57
CA PHE A 61 5.30 0.86 -9.51
C PHE A 61 4.96 -0.12 -8.39
N LEU A 62 3.73 -0.12 -7.88
CA LEU A 62 3.31 -1.00 -6.78
C LEU A 62 3.47 -2.49 -7.14
N TYR A 63 3.14 -2.89 -8.37
CA TYR A 63 3.37 -4.26 -8.87
C TYR A 63 4.85 -4.63 -9.07
N SER A 64 5.74 -3.65 -9.13
CA SER A 64 7.19 -3.92 -9.14
C SER A 64 7.75 -4.23 -7.74
N LEU A 65 6.98 -3.97 -6.68
CA LEU A 65 7.42 -4.16 -5.30
C LEU A 65 7.16 -5.58 -4.79
N GLU A 66 7.97 -6.01 -3.83
CA GLU A 66 7.69 -7.21 -3.04
C GLU A 66 6.62 -6.89 -1.98
N LEU A 67 5.34 -7.00 -2.35
CA LEU A 67 4.20 -6.58 -1.52
C LEU A 67 4.09 -7.33 -0.19
N SER A 68 4.51 -8.59 -0.12
CA SER A 68 4.50 -9.39 1.12
C SER A 68 5.38 -8.80 2.23
N LYS A 69 6.30 -7.89 1.90
CA LYS A 69 7.13 -7.15 2.86
C LYS A 69 6.83 -5.65 2.92
N ALA A 70 5.83 -5.19 2.16
CA ALA A 70 5.48 -3.79 2.10
C ALA A 70 4.83 -3.34 3.41
N ASN A 71 5.27 -2.20 3.93
CA ASN A 71 4.68 -1.63 5.14
C ASN A 71 3.38 -0.90 4.80
N ILE A 72 2.28 -1.31 5.43
CA ILE A 72 0.95 -0.72 5.19
C ILE A 72 0.88 0.79 5.48
N PHE A 73 1.66 1.28 6.45
CA PHE A 73 1.72 2.72 6.74
C PHE A 73 2.51 3.49 5.68
N GLU A 74 3.58 2.90 5.13
CA GLU A 74 4.27 3.51 3.99
C GLU A 74 3.36 3.56 2.76
N LEU A 75 2.58 2.51 2.51
CA LEU A 75 1.54 2.53 1.48
C LEU A 75 0.48 3.60 1.77
N ASN A 76 0.10 3.79 3.03
CA ASN A 76 -0.88 4.81 3.41
C ASN A 76 -0.34 6.23 3.16
N VAL A 77 0.93 6.48 3.49
CA VAL A 77 1.59 7.76 3.19
C VAL A 77 1.70 7.98 1.69
N PHE A 78 2.07 6.94 0.93
CA PHE A 78 2.13 7.01 -0.53
C PHE A 78 0.73 7.30 -1.14
N ALA A 79 -0.31 6.62 -0.68
CA ALA A 79 -1.69 6.89 -1.08
C ALA A 79 -2.13 8.32 -0.74
N GLY A 80 -1.73 8.80 0.43
CA GLY A 80 -1.96 10.17 0.88
C GLY A 80 -1.29 11.20 -0.02
N LEU A 81 -0.04 10.97 -0.40
CA LEU A 81 0.70 11.80 -1.35
C LEU A 81 -0.04 11.86 -2.70
N LEU A 82 -0.41 10.72 -3.28
CA LEU A 82 -1.13 10.69 -4.56
C LEU A 82 -2.46 11.42 -4.50
N SER A 83 -3.17 11.34 -3.36
CA SER A 83 -4.49 11.96 -3.18
C SER A 83 -4.42 13.45 -2.87
N ALA A 84 -3.29 13.93 -2.34
CA ALA A 84 -3.08 15.33 -1.98
C ALA A 84 -2.54 16.18 -3.15
N LEU A 85 -1.89 15.55 -4.14
CA LEU A 85 -1.34 16.26 -5.29
C LEU A 85 -2.47 16.76 -6.22
N PRO A 86 -2.46 18.04 -6.62
CA PRO A 86 -3.24 18.54 -7.75
C PRO A 86 -2.95 17.78 -9.05
N GLU A 87 -3.88 17.79 -10.01
CA GLU A 87 -3.78 16.98 -11.24
C GLU A 87 -2.49 17.25 -12.05
N ASP A 88 -2.06 18.50 -12.15
CA ASP A 88 -0.83 18.90 -12.84
C ASP A 88 0.43 18.42 -12.10
N GLU A 89 0.46 18.50 -10.77
CA GLU A 89 1.56 18.00 -9.96
C GLU A 89 1.59 16.47 -9.92
N LEU A 90 0.43 15.81 -9.86
CA LEU A 90 0.29 14.36 -9.91
C LEU A 90 0.84 13.81 -11.22
N ARG A 91 0.53 14.47 -12.35
CA ARG A 91 1.10 14.09 -13.64
C ARG A 91 2.61 14.19 -13.66
N LEU A 92 3.17 15.30 -13.17
CA LEU A 92 4.62 15.49 -13.08
C LEU A 92 5.28 14.44 -12.15
N TYR A 93 4.63 14.13 -11.03
CA TYR A 93 5.07 13.09 -10.12
C TYR A 93 5.09 11.71 -10.80
N CYS A 94 4.05 11.37 -11.55
CA CYS A 94 3.95 10.10 -12.29
C CYS A 94 5.01 9.99 -13.40
N GLU A 95 5.31 11.08 -14.12
CA GLU A 95 6.43 11.13 -15.08
C GLU A 95 7.76 10.82 -14.38
N LYS A 96 8.03 11.47 -13.24
CA LYS A 96 9.25 11.21 -12.46
C LYS A 96 9.29 9.81 -11.86
N LEU A 97 8.14 9.24 -11.45
CA LEU A 97 8.04 7.89 -10.90
C LEU A 97 8.51 6.86 -11.94
N LYS A 98 8.11 7.05 -13.20
CA LYS A 98 8.59 6.26 -14.35
C LYS A 98 10.08 6.48 -14.61
N GLU A 99 10.54 7.74 -14.68
CA GLU A 99 11.94 8.06 -15.01
C GLU A 99 12.93 7.58 -13.95
N LYS A 100 12.62 7.78 -12.67
CA LYS A 100 13.50 7.41 -11.55
C LYS A 100 13.41 5.95 -11.17
N SER A 101 12.27 5.28 -11.43
CA SER A 101 12.03 3.86 -11.12
C SER A 101 12.48 3.49 -9.69
N PRO A 102 11.88 4.10 -8.65
CA PRO A 102 12.26 3.86 -7.26
C PRO A 102 12.10 2.37 -6.90
N GLN A 103 12.97 1.88 -6.01
CA GLN A 103 13.01 0.46 -5.65
C GLN A 103 12.11 0.11 -4.45
N ASN A 104 11.62 1.12 -3.73
CA ASN A 104 10.81 0.96 -2.52
C ASN A 104 9.91 2.18 -2.30
N LEU A 105 8.95 2.04 -1.37
CA LEU A 105 7.99 3.10 -1.04
C LEU A 105 8.66 4.36 -0.49
N LYS A 106 9.73 4.24 0.31
CA LYS A 106 10.43 5.41 0.84
C LYS A 106 11.04 6.26 -0.26
N GLU A 107 11.67 5.63 -1.26
CA GLU A 107 12.21 6.32 -2.43
C GLU A 107 11.10 6.97 -3.26
N ALA A 108 9.96 6.31 -3.44
CA ALA A 108 8.83 6.90 -4.13
C ALA A 108 8.25 8.11 -3.38
N ILE A 109 8.16 8.06 -2.05
CA ILE A 109 7.59 9.14 -1.23
C ILE A 109 8.54 10.33 -1.11
N TYR A 110 9.83 10.09 -0.86
CA TYR A 110 10.79 11.14 -0.48
C TYR A 110 11.88 11.42 -1.53
N GLY A 111 12.03 10.56 -2.53
CA GLY A 111 13.12 10.62 -3.51
C GLY A 111 12.74 11.24 -4.85
N ILE A 112 11.47 11.61 -5.06
CA ILE A 112 10.91 12.08 -6.34
C ILE A 112 10.81 13.60 -6.40
#